data_AF-A0A6N8HR27-F1
#
_entry.id   AF-A0A6N8HR27-F1
#
_cell.length_a   1.000
_cell.length_b   1.000
_cell.length_c   1.000
_cell.angle_alpha   90.00
_cell.angle_beta   90.00
_cell.angle_gamma   90.00
#
_symmetry.space_group_name_H-M   'P 1'
#
loop_
_entity.id
_entity.type
_entity.pdbx_description
1 polymer ?
#
loop_
_entity_poly.entity_id
_entity_poly.type
_entity_poly.pdbx_seq_one_letter_code
_entity_poly.pdbx_strand_id
1 'polypeptide(L)'
;MNDQIKLLIGMVVVIVIPALLAWFIFHQQEKEDDTSQPDSKSEILWGVDSATQADQDMYQCVNSNYGTPAVWGRYLGDIENVSDALTKDEAAFLHEKDVQILVIYNLIEDATGYENGAAHAESAIDAANELDIPEGVALFADIEPIFPVDTAFLESWYDTLKNSAYEPGVYGVFDEGSDILSSYNEMEPSRQQDTVVWTAFPQQDITTKENAPDYAAQGPDQAKVYGWQYAIDGETCTIDTNLFKPEMRRYLW
;
A
#
# COMPACT_ATOMS: atom_id res chain seq x y z
N MET A 1 -24.16 -42.46 80.52
CA MET A 1 -23.14 -41.61 79.87
C MET A 1 -23.03 -42.09 78.43
N ASN A 2 -23.27 -41.16 77.52
CA ASN A 2 -23.91 -41.29 76.21
C ASN A 2 -23.30 -42.23 75.16
N ASP A 3 -24.22 -42.92 74.47
CA ASP A 3 -24.38 -43.18 73.02
C ASP A 3 -23.15 -43.56 72.17
N GLN A 4 -23.03 -44.79 71.64
CA GLN A 4 -23.76 -45.44 70.53
C GLN A 4 -23.59 -44.78 69.14
N ILE A 5 -23.26 -45.65 68.16
CA ILE A 5 -23.54 -45.61 66.70
C ILE A 5 -22.35 -45.41 65.70
N LYS A 6 -21.90 -46.56 65.11
CA LYS A 6 -21.72 -46.95 63.66
C LYS A 6 -20.97 -45.99 62.69
N LEU A 7 -20.23 -46.37 61.63
CA LEU A 7 -20.04 -47.59 60.83
C LEU A 7 -18.86 -47.39 59.82
N LEU A 8 -18.09 -48.46 59.58
CA LEU A 8 -17.49 -48.99 58.32
C LEU A 8 -16.51 -48.22 57.37
N ILE A 9 -15.49 -49.01 56.97
CA ILE A 9 -14.71 -49.07 55.70
C ILE A 9 -13.62 -48.01 55.53
N GLY A 10 -12.36 -48.30 55.19
CA GLY A 10 -11.69 -49.56 54.83
C GLY A 10 -10.38 -49.28 54.08
N MET A 11 -9.41 -50.19 54.27
CA MET A 11 -8.26 -50.54 53.40
C MET A 11 -7.08 -49.57 53.16
N VAL A 12 -5.99 -49.90 53.88
CA VAL A 12 -4.60 -50.16 53.45
C VAL A 12 -4.52 -50.59 51.96
N VAL A 13 -3.55 -50.13 51.15
CA VAL A 13 -2.26 -50.83 50.88
C VAL A 13 -1.33 -49.92 50.03
N VAL A 14 -0.10 -49.76 50.53
CA VAL A 14 1.13 -49.38 49.81
C VAL A 14 1.60 -50.56 48.96
N ILE A 15 2.16 -50.37 47.76
CA ILE A 15 3.36 -51.10 47.25
C ILE A 15 3.79 -50.62 45.84
N VAL A 16 5.03 -50.14 45.80
CA VAL A 16 6.11 -50.41 44.82
C VAL A 16 5.96 -49.97 43.34
N ILE A 17 6.83 -49.01 43.01
CA ILE A 17 7.28 -48.46 41.72
C ILE A 17 7.91 -49.57 40.84
N PRO A 18 7.68 -49.64 39.51
CA PRO A 18 8.79 -49.36 38.58
C PRO A 18 8.45 -48.87 37.15
N ALA A 19 9.37 -48.07 36.60
CA ALA A 19 9.77 -48.02 35.17
C ALA A 19 8.85 -47.42 34.08
N LEU A 20 7.59 -47.05 34.33
CA LEU A 20 6.78 -46.35 33.31
C LEU A 20 6.98 -44.82 33.25
N LEU A 21 7.42 -44.22 34.36
CA LEU A 21 7.62 -42.77 34.44
C LEU A 21 8.89 -42.29 33.71
N ALA A 22 9.89 -43.15 33.52
CA ALA A 22 11.07 -42.81 32.72
C ALA A 22 10.81 -42.92 31.20
N TRP A 23 9.89 -43.78 30.76
CA TRP A 23 9.51 -43.86 29.35
C TRP A 23 8.59 -42.70 28.94
N PHE A 24 7.71 -42.27 29.85
CA PHE A 24 6.80 -41.16 29.59
C PHE A 24 7.52 -39.80 29.50
N ILE A 25 8.63 -39.61 30.22
CA ILE A 25 9.43 -38.38 30.18
C ILE A 25 10.41 -38.38 28.99
N PHE A 26 10.82 -39.56 28.48
CA PHE A 26 11.82 -39.69 27.39
C PHE A 26 11.21 -39.97 26.00
N HIS A 27 9.88 -40.06 25.86
CA HIS A 27 9.18 -40.20 24.56
C HIS A 27 8.27 -38.99 24.24
N GLN A 28 8.42 -37.89 24.96
CA GLN A 28 7.73 -36.64 24.68
C GLN A 28 8.65 -35.59 24.05
N GLN A 29 9.66 -36.05 23.30
CA GLN A 29 10.64 -35.21 22.61
C GLN A 29 10.81 -35.73 21.18
N GLU A 30 9.73 -35.68 20.39
CA GLU A 30 9.75 -35.76 18.92
C GLU A 30 8.34 -35.49 18.38
N LYS A 31 7.91 -34.22 18.50
CA LYS A 31 6.98 -33.57 17.58
C LYS A 31 7.27 -32.07 17.69
N GLU A 32 8.40 -31.67 17.13
CA GLU A 32 8.47 -30.33 16.53
C GLU A 32 7.44 -30.35 15.41
N ASP A 33 6.30 -29.73 15.71
CA ASP A 33 5.34 -29.31 14.70
C ASP A 33 6.07 -28.26 13.87
N ASP A 34 6.67 -28.72 12.76
CA ASP A 34 7.11 -27.88 11.66
C ASP A 34 5.86 -27.22 11.06
N THR A 35 5.36 -26.24 11.80
CA THR A 35 4.56 -25.17 11.24
C THR A 35 5.54 -24.22 10.59
N SER A 36 6.17 -24.67 9.51
CA SER A 36 6.40 -23.79 8.38
C SER A 36 5.04 -23.20 8.07
N GLN A 37 4.74 -22.02 8.64
CA GLN A 37 3.75 -21.16 8.04
C GLN A 37 4.13 -21.12 6.56
N PRO A 38 3.19 -21.41 5.64
CA PRO A 38 3.50 -21.19 4.25
C PRO A 38 3.94 -19.74 4.19
N ASP A 39 5.21 -19.55 3.87
CA ASP A 39 5.81 -18.26 3.58
C ASP A 39 4.86 -17.67 2.56
N SER A 40 3.94 -16.82 3.01
CA SER A 40 2.97 -16.21 2.14
C SER A 40 3.85 -15.26 1.35
N LYS A 41 4.38 -15.75 0.22
CA LYS A 41 4.86 -14.89 -0.85
C LYS A 41 3.69 -13.96 -1.11
N SER A 42 3.75 -12.80 -0.47
CA SER A 42 2.72 -11.81 -0.57
C SER A 42 2.81 -11.36 -2.02
N GLU A 43 1.81 -11.73 -2.82
CA GLU A 43 1.84 -11.58 -4.26
C GLU A 43 1.96 -10.10 -4.62
N ILE A 44 3.03 -9.71 -5.33
CA ILE A 44 3.17 -8.36 -5.91
C ILE A 44 1.93 -8.08 -6.76
N LEU A 45 1.33 -6.92 -6.57
CA LEU A 45 0.14 -6.52 -7.29
C LEU A 45 0.56 -5.83 -8.57
N TRP A 46 0.03 -6.30 -9.69
CA TRP A 46 0.15 -5.58 -10.96
C TRP A 46 -1.04 -4.65 -11.14
N GLY A 47 -0.79 -3.43 -11.57
CA GLY A 47 -1.81 -2.43 -11.83
C GLY A 47 -1.40 -1.49 -12.94
N VAL A 48 -2.27 -0.53 -13.20
CA VAL A 48 -2.08 0.50 -14.22
C VAL A 48 -2.46 1.86 -13.64
N ASP A 49 -2.10 2.93 -14.31
CA ASP A 49 -2.72 4.23 -14.11
C ASP A 49 -3.01 4.87 -15.47
N SER A 50 -3.94 5.82 -15.51
CA SER A 50 -4.34 6.46 -16.76
C SER A 50 -4.77 7.90 -16.55
N ALA A 51 -4.34 8.77 -17.46
CA ALA A 51 -4.81 10.15 -17.56
C ALA A 51 -6.32 10.24 -17.84
N THR A 52 -6.81 9.43 -18.77
CA THR A 52 -8.23 9.39 -19.13
C THR A 52 -9.03 8.48 -18.21
N GLN A 53 -10.35 8.63 -18.23
CA GLN A 53 -11.26 7.76 -17.47
C GLN A 53 -11.06 6.27 -17.77
N ALA A 54 -11.07 5.46 -16.71
CA ALA A 54 -11.06 4.01 -16.72
C ALA A 54 -12.47 3.46 -16.98
N ASP A 55 -13.06 3.84 -18.12
CA ASP A 55 -14.37 3.37 -18.52
C ASP A 55 -14.36 1.90 -18.98
N GLN A 56 -15.54 1.40 -19.38
CA GLN A 56 -15.71 0.03 -19.84
C GLN A 56 -14.85 -0.31 -21.08
N ASP A 57 -14.55 0.65 -21.95
CA ASP A 57 -13.74 0.42 -23.15
C ASP A 57 -12.24 0.40 -22.80
N MET A 58 -11.78 1.35 -21.99
CA MET A 58 -10.41 1.38 -21.47
C MET A 58 -10.11 0.12 -20.64
N TYR A 59 -10.99 -0.25 -19.71
CA TYR A 59 -10.85 -1.47 -18.91
C TYR A 59 -10.75 -2.72 -19.77
N GLN A 60 -11.60 -2.86 -20.80
CA GLN A 60 -11.53 -3.99 -21.73
C GLN A 60 -10.25 -3.99 -22.56
N CYS A 61 -9.78 -2.82 -22.99
CA CYS A 61 -8.52 -2.67 -23.70
C CYS A 61 -7.37 -3.21 -22.85
N VAL A 62 -7.26 -2.75 -21.60
CA VAL A 62 -6.23 -3.19 -20.66
C VAL A 62 -6.33 -4.69 -20.41
N ASN A 63 -7.52 -5.19 -20.09
CA ASN A 63 -7.72 -6.61 -19.78
C ASN A 63 -7.38 -7.55 -20.94
N SER A 64 -7.63 -7.13 -22.19
CA SER A 64 -7.41 -7.96 -23.38
C SER A 64 -5.96 -7.94 -23.88
N ASN A 65 -5.24 -6.83 -23.67
CA ASN A 65 -3.90 -6.62 -24.23
C ASN A 65 -2.78 -6.72 -23.20
N TYR A 66 -3.05 -6.37 -21.95
CA TYR A 66 -2.04 -6.28 -20.89
C TYR A 66 -2.32 -7.25 -19.73
N GLY A 67 -3.58 -7.42 -19.35
CA GLY A 67 -4.03 -8.31 -18.27
C GLY A 67 -4.93 -7.59 -17.27
N THR A 68 -5.50 -8.34 -16.33
CA THR A 68 -6.43 -7.79 -15.33
C THR A 68 -5.67 -7.03 -14.23
N PRO A 69 -5.86 -5.70 -14.10
CA PRO A 69 -5.22 -4.90 -13.06
C PRO A 69 -5.85 -5.19 -11.69
N ALA A 70 -5.03 -5.22 -10.65
CA ALA A 70 -5.51 -5.24 -9.26
C ALA A 70 -5.64 -3.81 -8.69
N VAL A 71 -4.95 -2.85 -9.30
CA VAL A 71 -4.90 -1.44 -8.90
C VAL A 71 -5.03 -0.57 -10.15
N TRP A 72 -5.79 0.51 -10.07
CA TRP A 72 -5.87 1.55 -11.09
C TRP A 72 -5.61 2.94 -10.49
N GLY A 73 -4.58 3.64 -10.95
CA GLY A 73 -4.28 5.01 -10.56
C GLY A 73 -5.15 6.03 -11.27
N ARG A 74 -5.83 6.89 -10.51
CA ARG A 74 -6.76 7.90 -11.04
C ARG A 74 -6.64 9.24 -10.33
N TYR A 75 -6.83 10.30 -11.11
CA TYR A 75 -6.59 11.68 -10.73
C TYR A 75 -7.80 12.30 -10.02
N LEU A 76 -7.56 13.09 -8.97
CA LEU A 76 -8.57 13.92 -8.34
C LEU A 76 -8.87 15.20 -9.14
N GLY A 77 -7.86 15.71 -9.86
CA GLY A 77 -7.94 16.94 -10.62
C GLY A 77 -8.25 16.73 -12.09
N ASP A 78 -9.07 17.62 -12.65
CA ASP A 78 -9.26 17.77 -14.09
C ASP A 78 -8.26 18.80 -14.61
N ILE A 79 -7.46 18.42 -15.61
CA ILE A 79 -6.54 19.33 -16.30
C ILE A 79 -6.86 19.23 -17.79
N GLU A 80 -7.27 20.36 -18.37
CA GLU A 80 -7.75 20.41 -19.75
C GLU A 80 -6.72 19.83 -20.73
N ASN A 81 -7.13 18.78 -21.46
CA ASN A 81 -6.30 18.04 -22.42
C ASN A 81 -5.12 17.26 -21.81
N VAL A 82 -5.07 17.09 -20.48
CA VAL A 82 -4.02 16.35 -19.79
C VAL A 82 -4.61 15.17 -19.01
N SER A 83 -5.61 15.38 -18.15
CA SER A 83 -6.20 14.32 -17.32
C SER A 83 -7.68 14.56 -17.03
N ASP A 84 -8.45 13.48 -16.97
CA ASP A 84 -9.83 13.50 -16.51
C ASP A 84 -9.88 13.24 -14.99
N ALA A 85 -10.66 14.03 -14.25
CA ALA A 85 -10.92 13.77 -12.84
C ALA A 85 -11.73 12.48 -12.62
N LEU A 86 -11.40 11.74 -11.56
CA LEU A 86 -12.11 10.57 -11.06
C LEU A 86 -13.55 10.97 -10.68
N THR A 87 -14.50 10.12 -11.07
CA THR A 87 -15.91 10.30 -10.71
C THR A 87 -16.40 9.16 -9.81
N LYS A 88 -17.52 9.38 -9.08
CA LYS A 88 -18.15 8.33 -8.27
C LYS A 88 -18.61 7.14 -9.10
N ASP A 89 -19.10 7.38 -10.32
CA ASP A 89 -19.53 6.31 -11.23
C ASP A 89 -18.34 5.49 -11.73
N GLU A 90 -17.22 6.14 -12.04
CA GLU A 90 -15.97 5.47 -12.38
C GLU A 90 -15.40 4.66 -11.21
N ALA A 91 -15.40 5.23 -10.00
CA ALA A 91 -14.95 4.51 -8.80
C ALA A 91 -15.81 3.27 -8.54
N ALA A 92 -17.14 3.41 -8.59
CA ALA A 92 -18.06 2.29 -8.43
C ALA A 92 -17.86 1.21 -9.51
N PHE A 93 -17.59 1.63 -10.75
CA PHE A 93 -17.26 0.72 -11.84
C PHE A 93 -15.99 -0.09 -11.55
N LEU A 94 -14.90 0.56 -11.14
CA LEU A 94 -13.64 -0.11 -10.80
C LEU A 94 -13.80 -1.09 -9.63
N HIS A 95 -14.52 -0.70 -8.58
CA HIS A 95 -14.80 -1.59 -7.45
C HIS A 95 -15.68 -2.80 -7.84
N GLU A 96 -16.62 -2.64 -8.76
CA GLU A 96 -17.40 -3.77 -9.31
C GLU A 96 -16.50 -4.80 -10.03
N LYS A 97 -15.32 -4.38 -10.49
CA LYS A 97 -14.32 -5.25 -11.13
C LYS A 97 -13.24 -5.75 -10.17
N ASP A 98 -13.43 -5.58 -8.86
CA ASP A 98 -12.45 -5.92 -7.82
C ASP A 98 -11.10 -5.19 -8.00
N VAL A 99 -11.13 -3.98 -8.55
CA VAL A 99 -9.95 -3.11 -8.74
C VAL A 99 -9.89 -2.06 -7.64
N GLN A 100 -8.77 -1.97 -6.94
CA GLN A 100 -8.52 -0.90 -5.96
C GLN A 100 -8.03 0.37 -6.67
N ILE A 101 -8.32 1.54 -6.10
CA ILE A 101 -7.99 2.82 -6.70
C ILE A 101 -6.79 3.44 -5.96
N LEU A 102 -5.76 3.79 -6.72
CA LEU A 102 -4.65 4.63 -6.26
C LEU A 102 -5.04 6.09 -6.54
N VAL A 103 -5.16 6.91 -5.49
CA VAL A 103 -5.72 8.26 -5.59
C VAL A 103 -4.61 9.29 -5.76
N ILE A 104 -4.63 10.01 -6.89
CA ILE A 104 -3.56 10.90 -7.32
C ILE A 104 -4.04 12.34 -7.30
N TYR A 105 -3.32 13.23 -6.63
CA TYR A 105 -3.55 14.67 -6.67
C TYR A 105 -2.51 15.35 -7.56
N ASN A 106 -2.97 15.84 -8.72
CA ASN A 106 -2.14 16.31 -9.84
C ASN A 106 -2.19 17.81 -10.12
N LEU A 107 -2.87 18.59 -9.29
CA LEU A 107 -2.95 20.04 -9.49
C LEU A 107 -1.74 20.78 -8.91
N ILE A 108 -0.57 20.14 -8.91
CA ILE A 108 0.69 20.68 -8.40
C ILE A 108 1.55 21.05 -9.63
N GLU A 109 1.99 22.30 -9.71
CA GLU A 109 3.02 22.74 -10.69
C GLU A 109 4.26 23.33 -9.99
N ASP A 110 4.15 23.60 -8.69
CA ASP A 110 5.20 24.11 -7.81
C ASP A 110 5.02 23.44 -6.44
N ALA A 111 5.95 22.55 -6.10
CA ALA A 111 5.99 21.82 -4.84
C ALA A 111 6.97 22.47 -3.84
N THR A 112 7.01 23.81 -3.77
CA THR A 112 7.86 24.54 -2.81
C THR A 112 7.06 25.31 -1.77
N GLY A 113 7.62 25.43 -0.57
CA GLY A 113 7.07 26.22 0.52
C GLY A 113 6.01 25.51 1.37
N TYR A 114 6.09 25.72 2.69
CA TYR A 114 5.21 25.09 3.66
C TYR A 114 3.73 25.47 3.47
N GLU A 115 3.41 26.76 3.36
CA GLU A 115 2.03 27.23 3.18
C GLU A 115 1.39 26.66 1.90
N ASN A 116 2.19 26.49 0.84
CA ASN A 116 1.73 25.92 -0.42
C ASN A 116 1.45 24.41 -0.29
N GLY A 117 2.33 23.67 0.38
CA GLY A 117 2.11 22.25 0.69
C GLY A 117 0.82 22.01 1.50
N ALA A 118 0.55 22.87 2.49
CA ALA A 118 -0.72 22.83 3.22
C ALA A 118 -1.92 23.09 2.30
N ALA A 119 -1.86 24.12 1.45
CA ALA A 119 -2.97 24.49 0.57
C ALA A 119 -3.31 23.39 -0.45
N HIS A 120 -2.29 22.74 -1.02
CA HIS A 120 -2.48 21.60 -1.92
C HIS A 120 -3.06 20.39 -1.18
N ALA A 121 -2.57 20.09 0.03
CA ALA A 121 -3.11 19.00 0.84
C ALA A 121 -4.58 19.25 1.23
N GLU A 122 -4.95 20.47 1.63
CA GLU A 122 -6.34 20.85 1.91
C GLU A 122 -7.22 20.67 0.66
N SER A 123 -6.74 21.10 -0.51
CA SER A 123 -7.47 20.92 -1.78
C SER A 123 -7.66 19.44 -2.14
N ALA A 124 -6.65 18.60 -1.90
CA ALA A 124 -6.73 17.16 -2.11
C ALA A 124 -7.74 16.50 -1.16
N ILE A 125 -7.73 16.91 0.12
CA ILE A 125 -8.68 16.46 1.14
C ILE A 125 -10.12 16.82 0.74
N ASP A 126 -10.36 18.06 0.29
CA ASP A 126 -11.68 18.50 -0.15
C ASP A 126 -12.19 17.68 -1.34
N ALA A 127 -11.36 17.47 -2.36
CA ALA A 127 -11.72 16.63 -3.51
C ALA A 127 -11.99 15.16 -3.11
N ALA A 128 -11.18 14.61 -2.20
CA ALA A 128 -11.37 13.25 -1.68
C ALA A 128 -12.68 13.13 -0.89
N ASN A 129 -13.02 14.13 -0.07
CA ASN A 129 -14.28 14.18 0.67
C ASN A 129 -15.49 14.26 -0.28
N GLU A 130 -15.41 15.04 -1.36
CA GLU A 130 -16.48 15.14 -2.35
C GLU A 130 -16.78 13.81 -3.03
N LEU A 131 -15.76 12.96 -3.20
CA LEU A 131 -15.85 11.61 -3.77
C LEU A 131 -16.23 10.53 -2.73
N ASP A 132 -16.39 10.89 -1.45
CA ASP A 132 -16.59 9.96 -0.34
C ASP A 132 -15.47 8.91 -0.22
N ILE A 133 -14.21 9.31 -0.48
CA ILE A 133 -13.05 8.42 -0.35
C ILE A 133 -12.90 8.01 1.14
N PRO A 134 -12.77 6.70 1.44
CA PRO A 134 -12.68 6.21 2.82
C PRO A 134 -11.47 6.74 3.59
N GLU A 135 -11.62 6.79 4.91
CA GLU A 135 -10.51 7.06 5.83
C GLU A 135 -9.38 6.02 5.67
N GLY A 136 -8.14 6.47 5.83
CA GLY A 136 -6.94 5.63 5.71
C GLY A 136 -6.39 5.45 4.29
N VAL A 137 -7.14 5.85 3.26
CA VAL A 137 -6.62 5.91 1.87
C VAL A 137 -5.54 6.98 1.78
N ALA A 138 -4.45 6.68 1.09
CA ALA A 138 -3.41 7.66 0.84
C ALA A 138 -3.76 8.55 -0.35
N LEU A 139 -3.50 9.85 -0.22
CA LEU A 139 -3.54 10.80 -1.34
C LEU A 139 -2.10 11.02 -1.81
N PHE A 140 -1.82 10.74 -3.07
CA PHE A 140 -0.48 10.88 -3.64
C PHE A 140 -0.31 12.26 -4.26
N ALA A 141 0.58 13.09 -3.72
CA ALA A 141 1.05 14.29 -4.40
C ALA A 141 1.84 13.88 -5.64
N ASP A 142 1.35 14.27 -6.81
CA ASP A 142 2.00 14.06 -8.09
C ASP A 142 3.07 15.15 -8.32
N ILE A 143 4.34 14.78 -8.15
CA ILE A 143 5.48 15.69 -8.29
C ILE A 143 6.29 15.26 -9.51
N GLU A 144 5.97 15.86 -10.65
CA GLU A 144 6.67 15.64 -11.91
C GLU A 144 8.13 16.12 -11.87
N PRO A 145 9.05 15.49 -12.63
CA PRO A 145 10.49 15.82 -12.58
C PRO A 145 10.86 17.28 -12.88
N ILE A 146 9.99 18.02 -13.57
CA ILE A 146 10.23 19.41 -13.94
C ILE A 146 9.70 20.41 -12.89
N PHE A 147 8.89 19.96 -11.94
CA PHE A 147 8.32 20.83 -10.92
C PHE A 147 9.37 21.11 -9.84
N PRO A 148 9.54 22.37 -9.42
CA PRO A 148 10.40 22.67 -8.29
C PRO A 148 9.81 22.02 -7.04
N VAL A 149 10.66 21.47 -6.19
CA VAL A 149 10.25 20.81 -4.94
C VAL A 149 11.20 21.16 -3.81
N ASP A 150 10.66 21.36 -2.61
CA ASP A 150 11.45 21.53 -1.39
C ASP A 150 10.94 20.72 -0.20
N THR A 151 11.79 20.61 0.81
CA THR A 151 11.51 19.90 2.06
C THR A 151 10.30 20.49 2.78
N ALA A 152 10.13 21.82 2.75
CA ALA A 152 9.06 22.50 3.49
C ALA A 152 7.67 22.14 2.95
N PHE A 153 7.53 22.01 1.63
CA PHE A 153 6.30 21.53 0.99
C PHE A 153 6.00 20.10 1.39
N LEU A 154 6.97 19.17 1.26
CA LEU A 154 6.77 17.75 1.57
C LEU A 154 6.39 17.55 3.05
N GLU A 155 7.01 18.29 3.96
CA GLU A 155 6.66 18.26 5.38
C GLU A 155 5.27 18.79 5.66
N SER A 156 4.85 19.86 4.98
CA SER A 156 3.49 20.38 5.17
C SER A 156 2.42 19.50 4.52
N TRP A 157 2.70 18.91 3.36
CA TRP A 157 1.83 17.90 2.74
C TRP A 157 1.57 16.75 3.71
N TYR A 158 2.66 16.22 4.29
CA TYR A 158 2.60 15.20 5.33
C TYR A 158 1.77 15.65 6.55
N ASP A 159 2.10 16.80 7.15
CA ASP A 159 1.48 17.25 8.39
C ASP A 159 -0.02 17.50 8.20
N THR A 160 -0.42 18.12 7.09
CA THR A 160 -1.82 18.40 6.81
C THR A 160 -2.62 17.10 6.63
N LEU A 161 -2.10 16.13 5.86
CA LEU A 161 -2.77 14.84 5.68
C LEU A 161 -2.83 14.02 6.96
N LYS A 162 -1.75 13.95 7.76
CA LYS A 162 -1.76 13.23 9.05
C LYS A 162 -2.72 13.81 10.07
N ASN A 163 -3.11 15.08 9.93
CA ASN A 163 -4.15 15.71 10.76
C ASN A 163 -5.56 15.57 10.16
N SER A 164 -5.71 14.85 9.05
CA SER A 164 -6.96 14.54 8.36
C SER A 164 -7.36 13.07 8.52
N ALA A 165 -8.34 12.60 7.74
CA ALA A 165 -8.73 11.20 7.65
C ALA A 165 -7.87 10.37 6.67
N TYR A 166 -6.98 11.02 5.90
CA TYR A 166 -6.21 10.39 4.83
C TYR A 166 -4.74 10.19 5.21
N GLU A 167 -4.04 9.35 4.47
CA GLU A 167 -2.61 9.09 4.67
C GLU A 167 -1.74 9.85 3.64
N PRO A 168 -0.51 10.25 4.01
CA PRO A 168 0.38 10.96 3.10
C PRO A 168 1.02 10.01 2.09
N GLY A 169 0.74 10.25 0.82
CA GLY A 169 1.39 9.62 -0.33
C GLY A 169 2.20 10.64 -1.14
N VAL A 170 3.30 10.21 -1.74
CA VAL A 170 4.07 11.02 -2.70
C VAL A 170 4.43 10.16 -3.92
N TYR A 171 4.23 10.74 -5.10
CA TYR A 171 4.71 10.24 -6.37
C TYR A 171 5.85 11.10 -6.93
N GLY A 172 6.79 10.46 -7.63
CA GLY A 172 7.83 11.16 -8.37
C GLY A 172 9.00 10.26 -8.79
N VAL A 173 9.97 10.86 -9.49
CA VAL A 173 11.22 10.19 -9.91
C VAL A 173 12.28 10.33 -8.82
N PHE A 174 12.44 9.29 -8.01
CA PHE A 174 13.43 9.25 -6.92
C PHE A 174 14.76 8.62 -7.36
N ASP A 175 15.39 9.18 -8.40
CA ASP A 175 16.73 8.78 -8.83
C ASP A 175 17.84 9.58 -8.13
N GLU A 176 19.08 9.10 -8.24
CA GLU A 176 20.22 9.76 -7.61
C GLU A 176 20.42 11.17 -8.20
N GLY A 177 20.22 12.18 -7.35
CA GLY A 177 20.40 13.58 -7.72
C GLY A 177 19.12 14.33 -8.06
N SER A 178 17.93 13.71 -8.00
CA SER A 178 16.68 14.46 -8.13
C SER A 178 16.41 15.35 -6.91
N ASP A 179 15.81 16.50 -7.17
CA ASP A 179 15.44 17.47 -6.14
C ASP A 179 14.41 16.89 -5.16
N ILE A 180 13.50 16.02 -5.64
CA ILE A 180 12.52 15.34 -4.79
C ILE A 180 13.20 14.36 -3.82
N LEU A 181 14.19 13.59 -4.28
CA LEU A 181 14.93 12.69 -3.39
C LEU A 181 15.75 13.48 -2.36
N SER A 182 16.40 14.57 -2.77
CA SER A 182 17.14 15.44 -1.86
C SER A 182 16.20 16.03 -0.79
N SER A 183 15.08 16.62 -1.22
CA SER A 183 14.10 17.25 -0.34
C SER A 183 13.45 16.24 0.62
N TYR A 184 13.12 15.05 0.13
CA TYR A 184 12.54 14.00 0.96
C TYR A 184 13.51 13.55 2.06
N ASN A 185 14.79 13.36 1.71
CA ASN A 185 15.82 12.93 2.66
C ASN A 185 16.13 13.98 3.74
N GLU A 186 15.78 15.24 3.51
CA GLU A 186 15.90 16.34 4.47
C GLU A 186 14.71 16.47 5.42
N MET A 187 13.57 15.80 5.15
CA MET A 187 12.40 15.82 6.04
C MET A 187 12.74 15.23 7.41
N GLU A 188 11.97 15.56 8.44
CA GLU A 188 12.06 14.88 9.73
C GLU A 188 11.92 13.34 9.59
N PRO A 189 12.81 12.52 10.20
CA PRO A 189 12.86 11.07 9.95
C PRO A 189 11.55 10.32 10.19
N SER A 190 10.73 10.74 11.17
CA SER A 190 9.42 10.12 11.39
C SER A 190 8.47 10.35 10.21
N ARG A 191 8.53 11.52 9.57
CA ARG A 191 7.72 11.84 8.39
C ARG A 191 8.16 11.01 7.19
N GLN A 192 9.47 10.84 7.01
CA GLN A 192 10.02 9.95 5.98
C GLN A 192 9.51 8.51 6.14
N GLN A 193 9.54 7.99 7.38
CA GLN A 193 9.13 6.62 7.68
C GLN A 193 7.63 6.40 7.55
N ASP A 194 6.83 7.45 7.75
CA ASP A 194 5.39 7.33 7.71
C ASP A 194 4.75 7.59 6.34
N THR A 195 5.44 8.28 5.44
CA THR A 195 4.95 8.59 4.09
C THR A 195 5.03 7.38 3.15
N VAL A 196 3.96 7.15 2.39
CA VAL A 196 3.88 6.13 1.34
C VAL A 196 4.46 6.68 0.05
N VAL A 197 5.37 5.94 -0.58
CA VAL A 197 6.02 6.35 -1.82
C VAL A 197 5.59 5.45 -2.97
N TRP A 198 5.14 6.10 -4.05
CA TRP A 198 4.96 5.52 -5.37
C TRP A 198 6.03 6.10 -6.29
N THR A 199 7.08 5.35 -6.56
CA THR A 199 8.22 5.85 -7.35
C THR A 199 8.02 5.59 -8.84
N ALA A 200 8.46 6.52 -9.68
CA ALA A 200 8.59 6.34 -11.13
C ALA A 200 10.01 5.91 -11.55
N PHE A 201 10.78 5.29 -10.64
CA PHE A 201 12.17 4.91 -10.89
C PHE A 201 12.52 3.49 -10.36
N PRO A 202 13.28 2.68 -11.12
CA PRO A 202 13.73 2.91 -12.51
C PRO A 202 12.61 2.71 -13.55
N GLN A 203 12.69 3.43 -14.67
CA GLN A 203 11.84 3.18 -15.83
C GLN A 203 12.36 1.99 -16.65
N GLN A 204 11.43 1.25 -17.25
CA GLN A 204 11.60 0.04 -18.04
C GLN A 204 10.62 0.11 -19.23
N ASP A 205 10.63 -0.92 -20.07
CA ASP A 205 9.65 -1.05 -21.14
C ASP A 205 8.28 -1.49 -20.60
N ILE A 206 7.20 -1.04 -21.24
CA ILE A 206 5.85 -1.51 -20.93
C ILE A 206 5.73 -3.01 -21.23
N THR A 207 5.05 -3.71 -20.32
CA THR A 207 4.81 -5.16 -20.44
C THR A 207 3.37 -5.53 -20.09
N THR A 208 2.98 -6.74 -20.48
CA THR A 208 1.78 -7.38 -19.95
C THR A 208 2.02 -7.82 -18.50
N LYS A 209 0.95 -8.04 -17.74
CA LYS A 209 1.01 -8.58 -16.37
C LYS A 209 1.85 -9.86 -16.25
N GLU A 210 1.73 -10.76 -17.23
CA GLU A 210 2.48 -12.03 -17.24
C GLU A 210 3.98 -11.84 -17.46
N ASN A 211 4.38 -10.76 -18.13
CA ASN A 211 5.77 -10.44 -18.46
C ASN A 211 6.33 -9.29 -17.62
N ALA A 212 5.62 -8.89 -16.55
CA ALA A 212 6.04 -7.81 -15.68
C ALA A 212 7.42 -8.10 -15.06
N PRO A 213 8.26 -7.07 -14.86
CA PRO A 213 9.56 -7.26 -14.22
C PRO A 213 9.39 -7.69 -12.77
N ASP A 214 10.45 -8.26 -12.19
CA ASP A 214 10.52 -8.41 -10.73
C ASP A 214 10.49 -7.03 -10.08
N TYR A 215 9.81 -6.90 -8.93
CA TYR A 215 9.74 -5.64 -8.20
C TYR A 215 11.14 -5.14 -7.82
N ALA A 216 11.58 -4.04 -8.42
CA ALA A 216 12.92 -3.47 -8.28
C ALA A 216 12.88 -1.93 -8.09
N ALA A 217 11.79 -1.44 -7.52
CA ALA A 217 11.56 -0.03 -7.24
C ALA A 217 12.71 0.60 -6.43
N GLN A 218 13.08 1.82 -6.78
CA GLN A 218 14.08 2.62 -6.07
C GLN A 218 13.44 3.91 -5.57
N GLY A 219 13.79 4.29 -4.33
CA GLY A 219 13.24 5.46 -3.67
C GLY A 219 14.00 5.77 -2.38
N PRO A 220 13.50 6.71 -1.56
CA PRO A 220 14.16 7.10 -0.32
C PRO A 220 14.28 5.91 0.66
N ASP A 221 15.44 5.70 1.26
CA ASP A 221 15.76 4.52 2.09
C ASP A 221 14.80 4.32 3.28
N GLN A 222 14.32 5.42 3.85
CA GLN A 222 13.46 5.39 5.04
C GLN A 222 11.97 5.31 4.69
N ALA A 223 11.60 5.43 3.41
CA ALA A 223 10.20 5.52 3.00
C ALA A 223 9.48 4.17 2.94
N LYS A 224 8.14 4.22 3.01
CA LYS A 224 7.27 3.10 2.62
C LYS A 224 7.18 3.03 1.09
N VAL A 225 8.28 2.66 0.42
CA VAL A 225 8.31 2.47 -1.05
C VAL A 225 7.49 1.22 -1.39
N TYR A 226 6.20 1.44 -1.66
CA TYR A 226 5.19 0.42 -1.85
C TYR A 226 4.62 0.39 -3.27
N GLY A 227 4.70 1.49 -4.02
CA GLY A 227 4.34 1.54 -5.44
C GLY A 227 5.54 1.78 -6.34
N TRP A 228 5.48 1.25 -7.55
CA TRP A 228 6.45 1.49 -8.60
C TRP A 228 5.76 1.59 -9.95
N GLN A 229 5.75 2.77 -10.56
CA GLN A 229 5.48 2.92 -11.98
C GLN A 229 6.75 2.54 -12.73
N TYR A 230 6.75 1.36 -13.33
CA TYR A 230 7.93 0.83 -13.98
C TYR A 230 8.02 1.18 -15.45
N ALA A 231 6.91 1.58 -16.09
CA ALA A 231 6.93 2.00 -17.49
C ALA A 231 5.73 2.89 -17.82
N ILE A 232 5.94 3.79 -18.77
CA ILE A 232 4.96 4.77 -19.24
C ILE A 232 4.57 4.57 -20.70
N ASP A 233 3.47 5.21 -21.13
CA ASP A 233 3.03 5.39 -22.52
C ASP A 233 2.71 4.09 -23.28
N GLY A 234 1.68 3.38 -22.83
CA GLY A 234 1.18 2.17 -23.51
C GLY A 234 0.71 2.45 -24.93
N GLU A 235 1.31 1.79 -25.94
CA GLU A 235 0.96 2.02 -27.34
C GLU A 235 -0.47 1.58 -27.69
N THR A 236 -0.97 0.50 -27.06
CA THR A 236 -2.28 -0.09 -27.41
C THR A 236 -3.42 0.52 -26.62
N CYS A 237 -3.19 0.80 -25.33
CA CYS A 237 -4.10 1.48 -24.44
C CYS A 237 -3.29 2.56 -23.74
N THR A 238 -3.80 3.80 -23.66
CA THR A 238 -3.10 4.95 -23.05
C THR A 238 -3.04 4.80 -21.53
N ILE A 239 -2.09 3.99 -21.07
CA ILE A 239 -1.87 3.64 -19.67
C ILE A 239 -0.38 3.62 -19.36
N ASP A 240 -0.07 3.76 -18.08
CA ASP A 240 1.21 3.42 -17.50
C ASP A 240 1.07 2.13 -16.68
N THR A 241 2.19 1.43 -16.46
CA THR A 241 2.18 0.12 -15.81
C THR A 241 2.94 0.12 -14.50
N ASN A 242 2.35 -0.56 -13.52
CA ASN A 242 2.73 -0.44 -12.12
C ASN A 242 2.85 -1.79 -11.43
N LEU A 243 3.73 -1.83 -10.44
CA LEU A 243 3.84 -2.92 -9.46
C LEU A 243 3.72 -2.37 -8.04
N PHE A 244 3.00 -3.08 -7.19
CA PHE A 244 2.79 -2.68 -5.80
C PHE A 244 3.12 -3.82 -4.83
N LYS A 245 3.78 -3.46 -3.73
CA LYS A 245 3.92 -4.37 -2.59
C LYS A 245 2.56 -4.58 -1.92
N PRO A 246 2.28 -5.74 -1.32
CA PRO A 246 0.96 -6.02 -0.72
C PRO A 246 0.56 -5.10 0.42
N GLU A 247 1.53 -4.48 1.10
CA GLU A 247 1.30 -3.43 2.09
C GLU A 247 0.55 -2.23 1.52
N MET A 248 0.68 -1.97 0.22
CA MET A 248 -0.03 -0.88 -0.48
C MET A 248 -1.54 -0.98 -0.32
N ARG A 249 -2.11 -2.19 -0.20
CA ARG A 249 -3.57 -2.40 -0.11
C ARG A 249 -4.25 -1.63 1.02
N ARG A 250 -3.50 -1.26 2.07
CA ARG A 250 -4.00 -0.48 3.22
C ARG A 250 -4.23 0.99 2.89
N TYR A 251 -3.67 1.46 1.78
CA TYR A 251 -3.60 2.86 1.36
C TYR A 251 -4.34 3.11 0.04
N LEU A 252 -4.99 2.09 -0.52
CA LEU A 252 -5.79 2.17 -1.74
C LEU A 252 -7.28 2.17 -1.39
N TRP A 253 -8.10 2.80 -2.23
CA TRP A 253 -9.55 2.82 -2.11
C TRP A 253 -10.19 1.56 -2.71
#